data_AF-A0A1H4YUY1-F1
#
_entry.id   AF-A0A1H4YUY1-F1
#
_cell.length_a   1.000
_cell.length_b   1.000
_cell.length_c   1.000
_cell.angle_alpha   90.00
_cell.angle_beta   90.00
_cell.angle_gamma   90.00
#
_symmetry.space_group_name_H-M   'P 1'
#
loop_
_entity.id
_entity.type
_entity.pdbx_description
1 polymer ?
#
loop_
_entity_poly.entity_id
_entity_poly.type
_entity_poly.pdbx_seq_one_letter_code
_entity_poly.pdbx_strand_id
1 'polypeptide(L)'
;MDHPEPGTVVVTASGDGTYTQQVTTATHTLLVDEPVAVGGADAGPNPYELLLASLGSCTAITLRMYADRKGIPLTRATIRLRHDRIHAEDCARCETERGLLSRITREIELEGDLDDEQRAKLMLIADKCPVHRTLSSEIAIETRGIGRFQGGPGGEAPGPRRSLG
;
A
#
# COMPACT_ATOMS: atom_id res chain seq x y z
N MET A 1 -11.80 19.67 -8.88
CA MET A 1 -11.28 18.36 -9.26
C MET A 1 -12.36 17.36 -8.95
N ASP A 2 -12.61 16.42 -9.86
CA ASP A 2 -13.59 15.37 -9.63
C ASP A 2 -12.96 14.36 -8.67
N HIS A 3 -13.39 14.37 -7.41
CA HIS A 3 -12.87 13.44 -6.41
C HIS A 3 -13.63 12.12 -6.52
N PRO A 4 -12.94 10.96 -6.43
CA PRO A 4 -13.60 9.67 -6.49
C PRO A 4 -14.53 9.45 -5.29
N GLU A 5 -15.50 8.55 -5.45
CA GLU A 5 -16.38 8.12 -4.36
C GLU A 5 -15.58 7.62 -3.13
N PRO A 6 -16.10 7.79 -1.89
CA PRO A 6 -15.45 7.27 -0.69
C PRO A 6 -15.09 5.78 -0.80
N GLY A 7 -13.87 5.43 -0.40
CA GLY A 7 -13.33 4.07 -0.52
C GLY A 7 -12.70 3.75 -1.87
N THR A 8 -12.79 4.65 -2.85
CA THR A 8 -12.09 4.51 -4.14
C THR A 8 -10.82 5.36 -4.16
N VAL A 9 -9.73 4.77 -4.66
CA VAL A 9 -8.47 5.47 -4.92
C VAL A 9 -8.24 5.46 -6.44
N VAL A 10 -8.02 6.64 -7.01
CA VAL A 10 -7.70 6.81 -8.43
C VAL A 10 -6.25 7.25 -8.55
N VAL A 11 -5.50 6.57 -9.41
CA VAL A 11 -4.10 6.88 -9.70
C VAL A 11 -3.97 7.21 -11.18
N THR A 12 -3.41 8.38 -11.49
CA THR A 12 -3.16 8.82 -12.86
C THR A 12 -1.77 9.41 -12.97
N ALA A 13 -1.17 9.35 -14.17
CA ALA A 13 0.05 10.10 -14.43
C ALA A 13 -0.19 11.59 -14.11
N SER A 14 0.73 12.18 -13.36
CA SER A 14 0.63 13.61 -13.00
C SER A 14 0.83 14.53 -14.21
N GLY A 15 1.53 14.03 -15.24
CA GLY A 15 1.95 14.80 -16.42
C GLY A 15 3.33 15.45 -16.25
N ASP A 16 3.84 15.49 -15.01
CA ASP A 16 5.18 15.94 -14.68
C ASP A 16 6.06 14.71 -14.41
N GLY A 17 7.26 14.62 -15.02
CA GLY A 17 8.16 13.48 -14.80
C GLY A 17 7.73 12.16 -15.46
N THR A 18 8.65 11.18 -15.46
CA THR A 18 8.46 9.89 -16.15
C THR A 18 7.53 8.95 -15.38
N TYR A 19 7.69 8.91 -14.05
CA TYR A 19 7.00 7.95 -13.18
C TYR A 19 6.12 8.61 -12.12
N THR A 20 6.05 9.94 -12.09
CA THR A 20 5.28 10.66 -11.07
C THR A 20 3.78 10.47 -11.28
N GLN A 21 3.14 9.87 -10.29
CA GLN A 21 1.70 9.62 -10.25
C GLN A 21 1.02 10.57 -9.27
N GLN A 22 -0.19 11.00 -9.64
CA GLN A 22 -1.11 11.64 -8.71
C GLN A 22 -2.08 10.59 -8.16
N VAL A 23 -2.06 10.39 -6.85
CA VAL A 23 -3.01 9.56 -6.12
C VAL A 23 -4.11 10.45 -5.56
N THR A 24 -5.35 10.17 -5.92
CA THR A 24 -6.53 10.94 -5.51
C THR A 24 -7.51 10.05 -4.76
N THR A 25 -7.94 10.52 -3.59
CA THR A 25 -9.01 9.96 -2.77
C THR A 25 -10.20 10.93 -2.77
N ALA A 26 -11.30 10.56 -2.09
CA ALA A 26 -12.50 11.39 -1.99
C ALA A 26 -12.25 12.83 -1.50
N THR A 27 -11.19 13.07 -0.72
CA THR A 27 -10.93 14.39 -0.12
C THR A 27 -9.47 14.81 -0.14
N HIS A 28 -8.55 13.96 -0.59
CA HIS A 28 -7.11 14.23 -0.55
C HIS A 28 -6.43 13.84 -1.86
N THR A 29 -5.31 14.51 -2.12
CA THR A 29 -4.41 14.22 -3.24
C THR A 29 -2.98 14.17 -2.71
N LEU A 30 -2.18 13.22 -3.20
CA LEU A 30 -0.75 13.13 -2.95
C LEU A 30 0.00 12.66 -4.21
N LEU A 31 1.29 12.96 -4.27
CA LEU A 31 2.17 12.44 -5.31
C LEU A 31 2.86 11.16 -4.83
N VAL A 32 3.12 10.26 -5.77
CA VAL A 32 3.93 9.05 -5.61
C VAL A 32 4.89 9.02 -6.78
N ASP A 33 6.16 8.72 -6.53
CA ASP A 33 7.16 8.66 -7.59
C ASP A 33 8.27 7.69 -7.23
N GLU A 34 9.03 7.27 -8.23
CA GLU A 34 10.24 6.51 -8.01
C GLU A 34 11.44 7.43 -7.69
N PRO A 35 12.47 6.94 -6.97
CA PRO A 35 13.69 7.69 -6.74
C PRO A 35 14.43 8.02 -8.04
N VAL A 36 15.24 9.10 -8.01
CA VAL A 36 16.10 9.49 -9.15
C VAL A 36 17.01 8.36 -9.61
N ALA A 37 17.51 7.53 -8.69
CA ALA A 37 18.43 6.42 -8.97
C ALA A 37 17.85 5.36 -9.91
N VAL A 38 16.53 5.27 -10.04
CA VAL A 38 15.83 4.35 -10.95
C VAL A 38 15.03 5.10 -12.03
N GLY A 39 15.30 6.40 -12.22
CA GLY A 39 14.75 7.22 -13.30
C GLY A 39 13.46 7.96 -12.99
N GLY A 40 13.02 7.98 -11.72
CA GLY A 40 11.91 8.86 -11.29
C GLY A 40 12.37 10.27 -10.97
N ALA A 41 11.42 11.13 -10.57
CA ALA A 41 11.72 12.52 -10.22
C ALA A 41 11.80 12.75 -8.70
N ASP A 42 11.64 11.70 -7.88
CA ASP A 42 11.64 11.78 -6.41
C ASP A 42 10.63 12.84 -5.87
N ALA A 43 9.51 13.00 -6.58
CA ALA A 43 8.49 14.01 -6.29
C ALA A 43 7.53 13.62 -5.15
N GLY A 44 7.63 12.38 -4.65
CA GLY A 44 6.83 11.83 -3.57
C GLY A 44 7.41 10.48 -3.12
N PRO A 45 6.85 9.86 -2.06
CA PRO A 45 7.30 8.54 -1.63
C PRO A 45 7.13 7.53 -2.76
N ASN A 46 8.01 6.54 -2.81
CA ASN A 46 7.85 5.43 -3.73
C ASN A 46 6.70 4.50 -3.30
N PRO A 47 6.20 3.62 -4.19
CA PRO A 47 5.06 2.76 -3.88
C PRO A 47 5.26 1.88 -2.63
N TYR A 48 6.49 1.40 -2.37
CA TYR A 48 6.78 0.60 -1.18
C TYR A 48 6.80 1.45 0.09
N GLU A 49 7.34 2.68 0.04
CA GLU A 49 7.27 3.62 1.14
C GLU A 49 5.82 3.99 1.48
N LEU A 50 4.97 4.17 0.46
CA LEU A 50 3.55 4.44 0.68
C LEU A 50 2.82 3.24 1.30
N LEU A 51 3.16 2.01 0.89
CA LEU A 51 2.66 0.79 1.51
C LEU A 51 3.05 0.70 3.00
N LEU A 52 4.32 0.99 3.33
CA LEU A 52 4.80 1.03 4.71
C LEU A 52 4.13 2.15 5.50
N ALA A 53 3.93 3.33 4.90
CA ALA A 53 3.22 4.44 5.53
C ALA A 53 1.77 4.06 5.88
N SER A 54 1.09 3.31 5.01
CA SER A 54 -0.26 2.77 5.28
C SER A 54 -0.28 1.85 6.50
N LEU A 55 0.66 0.89 6.58
CA LEU A 55 0.77 0.00 7.75
C LEU A 55 1.14 0.75 9.04
N GLY A 56 2.12 1.66 8.95
CA GLY A 56 2.63 2.41 10.10
C GLY A 56 1.57 3.35 10.70
N SER A 57 0.88 4.10 9.84
CA SER A 57 -0.23 4.98 10.26
C SER A 57 -1.39 4.18 10.85
N CYS A 58 -1.79 3.07 10.23
CA CYS A 58 -2.85 2.20 10.76
C CYS A 58 -2.51 1.63 12.14
N THR A 59 -1.23 1.25 12.34
CA THR A 59 -0.71 0.79 13.64
C THR A 59 -0.81 1.90 14.69
N ALA A 60 -0.29 3.10 14.39
CA ALA A 60 -0.29 4.24 15.32
C ALA A 60 -1.71 4.67 15.71
N ILE A 61 -2.63 4.74 14.74
CA ILE A 61 -4.06 5.03 14.98
C ILE A 61 -4.66 3.99 15.92
N THR A 62 -4.41 2.70 15.67
CA THR A 62 -4.95 1.61 16.49
C THR A 62 -4.46 1.69 17.94
N LEU A 63 -3.17 1.96 18.14
CA LEU A 63 -2.58 2.16 19.46
C LEU A 63 -3.22 3.33 20.20
N ARG A 64 -3.38 4.47 19.51
CA ARG A 64 -4.01 5.66 20.09
C ARG A 64 -5.45 5.40 20.49
N MET A 65 -6.26 4.83 19.58
CA MET A 65 -7.66 4.49 19.86
C MET A 65 -7.81 3.54 21.04
N TYR A 66 -6.92 2.55 21.17
CA TYR A 66 -6.94 1.63 22.31
C TYR A 66 -6.58 2.34 23.61
N ALA A 67 -5.54 3.17 23.60
CA ALA A 67 -5.11 3.93 24.77
C ALA A 67 -6.23 4.86 25.25
N ASP A 68 -6.85 5.62 24.35
CA ASP A 68 -7.97 6.52 24.65
C ASP A 68 -9.16 5.76 25.27
N ARG A 69 -9.54 4.62 24.70
CA ARG A 69 -10.63 3.79 25.22
C ARG A 69 -10.35 3.22 26.61
N LYS A 70 -9.08 2.96 26.94
CA LYS A 70 -8.67 2.33 28.20
C LYS A 70 -8.14 3.32 29.24
N GLY A 71 -8.09 4.62 28.92
CA GLY A 71 -7.51 5.63 29.79
C GLY A 71 -6.02 5.45 30.02
N ILE A 72 -5.30 4.83 29.07
CA ILE A 72 -3.85 4.63 29.15
C ILE A 72 -3.16 5.94 28.74
N PRO A 73 -2.22 6.49 29.55
CA PRO A 73 -1.60 7.79 29.32
C PRO A 73 -0.49 7.75 28.25
N LEU A 74 -0.79 7.16 27.08
CA LEU A 74 0.09 7.18 25.91
C LEU A 74 0.13 8.60 25.31
N THR A 75 1.30 9.22 25.26
CA THR A 75 1.47 10.55 24.68
C THR A 75 1.86 10.48 23.21
N ARG A 76 2.75 9.54 22.83
CA ARG A 76 3.22 9.37 21.46
C ARG A 76 3.58 7.92 21.15
N ALA A 77 3.32 7.52 19.91
CA ALA A 77 3.81 6.27 19.34
C ALA A 77 4.60 6.57 18.07
N THR A 78 5.86 6.16 18.01
CA THR A 78 6.72 6.28 16.83
C THR A 78 6.89 4.89 16.23
N ILE A 79 6.54 4.76 14.95
CA ILE A 79 6.59 3.49 14.22
C ILE A 79 7.65 3.62 13.11
N ARG A 80 8.68 2.78 13.15
CA ARG A 80 9.69 2.69 12.08
C ARG A 80 9.48 1.39 11.33
N LEU A 81 9.41 1.48 10.01
CA LEU A 81 9.13 0.35 9.15
C LEU A 81 10.22 0.24 8.09
N ARG A 82 10.60 -1.00 7.79
CA ARG A 82 11.49 -1.32 6.68
C ARG A 82 10.89 -2.45 5.87
N HIS A 83 11.01 -2.36 4.56
CA HIS A 83 10.75 -3.45 3.62
C HIS A 83 12.07 -3.99 3.10
N ASP A 84 12.22 -5.31 3.08
CA ASP A 84 13.36 -5.98 2.51
C ASP A 84 12.97 -7.34 1.91
N ARG A 85 13.80 -7.86 1.01
CA ARG A 85 13.64 -9.21 0.45
C ARG A 85 14.62 -10.14 1.15
N ILE A 86 14.13 -11.25 1.68
CA ILE A 86 14.93 -12.29 2.32
C ILE A 86 14.72 -13.63 1.62
N HIS A 87 15.64 -14.58 1.77
CA HIS A 87 15.37 -15.94 1.34
C HIS A 87 14.37 -16.60 2.30
N ALA A 88 13.45 -17.39 1.76
CA ALA A 88 12.45 -18.14 2.51
C ALA A 88 13.07 -19.01 3.62
N GLU A 89 14.23 -19.59 3.34
CA GLU A 89 15.05 -20.40 4.25
C GLU A 89 15.51 -19.61 5.50
N ASP A 90 15.63 -18.29 5.40
CA ASP A 90 16.02 -17.40 6.49
C ASP A 90 14.82 -16.89 7.31
N CYS A 91 13.59 -17.27 6.94
CA CYS A 91 12.38 -16.89 7.67
C CYS A 91 11.93 -17.99 8.64
N ALA A 92 12.24 -17.82 9.93
CA ALA A 92 11.84 -18.76 10.99
C ALA A 92 10.33 -18.90 11.23
N ARG A 93 9.47 -18.09 10.57
CA ARG A 93 8.02 -18.03 10.81
C ARG A 93 7.18 -18.09 9.53
N CYS A 94 7.76 -18.46 8.39
CA CYS A 94 7.07 -18.42 7.11
C CYS A 94 6.67 -19.82 6.63
N GLU A 95 5.48 -19.92 6.03
CA GLU A 95 4.99 -21.16 5.42
C GLU A 95 5.58 -21.41 4.03
N THR A 96 6.09 -20.36 3.37
CA THR A 96 6.79 -20.47 2.09
C THR A 96 8.21 -20.98 2.34
N GLU A 97 8.53 -22.17 1.84
CA GLU A 97 9.81 -22.85 2.09
C GLU A 97 10.90 -22.55 1.03
N ARG A 98 10.56 -21.90 -0.09
CA ARG A 98 11.51 -21.58 -1.19
C ARG A 98 11.22 -20.23 -1.84
N GLY A 99 12.27 -19.51 -2.24
CA GLY A 99 12.18 -18.25 -3.00
C GLY A 99 12.49 -16.99 -2.17
N LEU A 100 12.37 -15.81 -2.79
CA LEU A 100 12.55 -14.51 -2.13
C LEU A 100 11.23 -14.05 -1.51
N LEU A 101 11.20 -13.95 -0.19
CA LEU A 101 10.08 -13.44 0.58
C LEU A 101 10.21 -11.94 0.82
N SER A 102 9.10 -11.24 0.68
CA SER A 102 8.93 -9.86 1.14
C SER A 102 8.79 -9.84 2.68
N ARG A 103 9.75 -9.24 3.38
CA ARG A 103 9.70 -9.00 4.82
C ARG A 103 9.42 -7.52 5.11
N ILE A 104 8.55 -7.28 6.08
CA ILE A 104 8.38 -5.97 6.69
C ILE A 104 8.79 -6.09 8.16
N THR A 105 9.74 -5.26 8.58
CA THR A 105 10.16 -5.16 9.99
C THR A 105 9.60 -3.87 10.58
N ARG A 106 9.05 -3.97 11.80
CA ARG A 106 8.43 -2.84 12.52
C ARG A 106 9.06 -2.67 13.89
N GLU A 107 9.57 -1.48 14.16
CA GLU A 107 10.02 -1.03 15.48
C GLU A 107 9.03 -0.02 16.04
N ILE A 108 8.68 -0.17 17.31
CA ILE A 108 7.67 0.65 17.98
C ILE A 108 8.27 1.25 19.24
N GLU A 109 8.25 2.57 19.30
CA GLU A 109 8.60 3.35 20.49
C GLU A 109 7.34 3.97 21.07
N LEU A 110 7.13 3.76 22.37
CA LEU A 110 5.96 4.22 23.12
C LEU A 110 6.41 5.20 24.20
N GLU A 111 5.89 6.41 24.14
CA GLU A 111 6.14 7.50 25.09
C GLU A 111 4.87 7.77 25.92
N GLY A 112 5.03 7.97 27.22
CA GLY A 112 3.94 8.20 28.17
C GLY A 112 4.28 7.68 29.57
N ASP A 113 3.46 8.01 30.56
CA ASP A 113 3.57 7.48 31.93
C ASP A 113 2.98 6.06 32.00
N LEU A 114 3.62 5.13 31.28
CA LEU A 114 3.13 3.78 31.04
C LEU A 114 3.79 2.81 32.02
N ASP A 115 2.95 2.05 32.75
CA ASP A 115 3.43 0.87 33.45
C ASP A 115 3.74 -0.28 32.47
N ASP A 116 4.41 -1.32 32.97
CA ASP A 116 4.83 -2.47 32.16
C ASP A 116 3.63 -3.25 31.57
N GLU A 117 2.51 -3.31 32.30
CA GLU A 117 1.30 -4.00 31.85
C GLU A 117 0.64 -3.26 30.68
N GLN A 118 0.57 -1.93 30.76
CA GLN A 118 0.08 -1.06 29.71
C GLN A 118 0.97 -1.12 28.47
N ARG A 119 2.30 -1.07 28.65
CA ARG A 119 3.26 -1.23 27.55
C ARG A 119 3.08 -2.58 26.87
N ALA A 120 2.99 -3.68 27.63
CA ALA A 120 2.78 -5.01 27.08
C ALA A 120 1.44 -5.13 26.31
N LYS A 121 0.35 -4.56 26.86
CA LYS A 121 -0.95 -4.52 26.18
C LYS A 121 -0.88 -3.73 24.88
N LEU A 122 -0.24 -2.56 24.87
CA LEU A 122 -0.07 -1.76 23.64
C LEU A 122 0.70 -2.53 22.58
N MET A 123 1.79 -3.20 22.94
CA MET A 123 2.55 -4.03 22.01
C MET A 123 1.72 -5.17 21.42
N LEU A 124 0.88 -5.83 22.23
CA LEU A 124 -0.06 -6.85 21.74
C LEU A 124 -1.11 -6.29 20.76
N ILE A 125 -1.52 -5.03 20.95
CA ILE A 125 -2.51 -4.37 20.10
C ILE A 125 -1.90 -3.87 18.78
N ALA A 126 -0.59 -3.60 18.73
CA ALA A 126 0.08 -3.12 17.52
C ALA A 126 -0.09 -4.05 16.30
N ASP A 127 -0.23 -5.37 16.52
CA ASP A 127 -0.48 -6.37 15.47
C ASP A 127 -1.95 -6.54 15.09
N LYS A 128 -2.87 -5.74 15.66
CA LYS A 128 -4.31 -5.91 15.44
C LYS A 128 -4.94 -4.87 14.52
N CYS A 129 -4.12 -4.00 13.93
CA CYS A 129 -4.62 -2.97 13.03
C CYS A 129 -5.17 -3.60 11.72
N PRO A 130 -6.24 -3.01 11.11
CA PRO A 130 -6.83 -3.56 9.89
C PRO A 130 -5.84 -3.81 8.74
N VAL A 131 -4.90 -2.89 8.50
CA VAL A 131 -3.91 -3.04 7.42
C VAL A 131 -2.97 -4.22 7.68
N HIS A 132 -2.55 -4.45 8.92
CA HIS A 132 -1.77 -5.65 9.28
C HIS A 132 -2.56 -6.91 8.93
N ARG A 133 -3.84 -6.98 9.31
CA ARG A 133 -4.70 -8.13 9.02
C ARG A 133 -4.81 -8.40 7.52
N THR A 134 -4.94 -7.36 6.70
CA THR A 134 -4.96 -7.49 5.25
C THR A 134 -3.64 -8.10 4.77
N LEU A 135 -2.49 -7.54 5.17
CA LEU A 135 -1.17 -8.00 4.74
C LEU A 135 -0.81 -9.41 5.22
N SER A 136 -1.42 -9.89 6.30
CA SER A 136 -1.22 -11.24 6.84
C SER A 136 -2.27 -12.25 6.36
N SER A 137 -3.19 -11.84 5.48
CA SER A 137 -4.27 -12.70 4.97
C SER A 137 -4.05 -13.06 3.50
N GLU A 138 -4.80 -14.05 3.01
CA GLU A 138 -4.89 -14.29 1.58
C GLU A 138 -5.65 -13.14 0.90
N ILE A 139 -4.99 -12.47 -0.05
CA ILE A 139 -5.55 -11.33 -0.79
C ILE A 139 -5.77 -11.74 -2.24
N ALA A 140 -7.01 -11.67 -2.71
CA ALA A 140 -7.34 -11.77 -4.12
C ALA A 140 -7.29 -10.39 -4.79
N ILE A 141 -6.41 -10.22 -5.79
CA ILE A 141 -6.34 -9.00 -6.61
C ILE A 141 -6.96 -9.31 -7.97
N GLU A 142 -8.15 -8.77 -8.24
CA GLU A 142 -8.82 -8.91 -9.52
C GLU A 142 -8.49 -7.72 -10.45
N THR A 143 -8.03 -8.02 -11.67
CA THR A 143 -7.77 -7.00 -12.69
C THR A 143 -8.88 -7.02 -13.73
N ARG A 144 -9.46 -5.84 -14.01
CA ARG A 144 -10.45 -5.65 -15.07
C ARG A 144 -10.03 -4.49 -15.95
N GLY A 145 -9.87 -4.75 -17.25
CA GLY A 145 -9.61 -3.71 -18.23
C GLY A 145 -10.89 -2.94 -18.54
N ILE A 146 -10.90 -1.64 -18.26
CA ILE A 146 -11.95 -0.73 -18.69
C ILE A 146 -11.37 0.18 -19.77
N GLY A 147 -11.86 0.08 -21.00
CA GLY A 147 -11.35 0.93 -22.09
C GLY A 147 -12.12 0.81 -23.40
N ARG A 148 -12.23 1.94 -24.09
CA ARG A 148 -12.30 1.99 -25.55
C ARG A 148 -10.86 2.01 -26.05
N PHE A 149 -10.44 0.96 -26.73
CA PHE A 149 -9.19 0.96 -27.50
C PHE A 149 -9.36 1.90 -28.70
N GLN A 150 -8.60 2.99 -28.76
CA GLN A 150 -8.48 3.75 -30.01
C GLN A 150 -7.47 3.01 -30.90
N GLY A 151 -7.97 2.05 -31.69
CA GLY A 151 -7.23 1.53 -32.83
C GLY A 151 -7.22 2.58 -33.94
N GLY A 152 -6.02 2.98 -34.38
CA GLY A 152 -5.80 3.71 -35.65
C GLY A 152 -6.18 2.86 -36.88
N PRO A 153 -6.22 3.46 -38.09
CA PRO A 153 -7.14 3.10 -39.16
C PRO A 153 -6.73 1.84 -39.94
N GLY A 154 -7.72 1.10 -40.44
CA GLY A 154 -7.56 0.20 -41.59
C GLY A 154 -7.56 -1.29 -41.30
N GLY A 155 -8.70 -1.83 -40.88
CA GLY A 155 -9.02 -3.25 -41.04
C GLY A 155 -10.26 -3.38 -41.91
N GLU A 156 -10.08 -3.31 -43.24
CA GLU A 156 -11.14 -3.58 -44.20
C GLU A 156 -11.68 -4.99 -43.96
N ALA A 157 -12.97 -5.10 -43.65
CA ALA A 157 -13.63 -6.39 -43.48
C ALA A 157 -13.49 -7.19 -44.79
N PRO A 158 -13.19 -8.49 -44.74
CA PRO A 158 -13.17 -9.30 -45.96
C PRO A 158 -14.58 -9.31 -46.55
N GLY A 159 -14.73 -8.70 -47.73
CA GLY A 159 -15.98 -8.66 -48.48
C GLY A 159 -16.51 -10.07 -48.77
N PRO A 160 -17.82 -10.22 -49.00
CA PRO A 160 -18.45 -11.52 -49.17
C PRO A 160 -17.84 -12.23 -50.39
N ARG A 161 -17.37 -13.48 -50.18
CA ARG A 161 -16.94 -14.35 -51.27
C ARG A 161 -18.11 -14.52 -52.23
N ARG A 162 -17.98 -13.99 -53.44
CA ARG A 162 -18.84 -14.35 -54.57
C ARG A 162 -18.64 -15.85 -54.84
N SER A 163 -19.70 -16.63 -54.67
CA SER A 163 -19.82 -17.96 -55.24
C SER A 163 -19.81 -17.82 -56.76
N LEU A 164 -18.71 -18.19 -57.39
CA LEU A 164 -18.71 -18.55 -58.80
C LEU A 164 -19.12 -20.02 -58.88
N GLY A 165 -20.11 -20.28 -59.75
CA GLY A 165 -20.53 -21.62 -60.13
C GLY A 165 -19.55 -22.32 -61.06
#